data_AF-A0A950RLH7-F1
#
_entry.id   AF-A0A950RLH7-F1
#
_cell.length_a   1.000
_cell.length_b   1.000
_cell.length_c   1.000
_cell.angle_alpha   90.00
_cell.angle_beta   90.00
_cell.angle_gamma   90.00
#
_symmetry.space_group_name_H-M   'P 1'
#
loop_
_entity.id
_entity.type
_entity.pdbx_description
1 polymer ?
#
loop_
_entity_poly.entity_id
_entity_poly.type
_entity_poly.pdbx_seq_one_letter_code
_entity_poly.pdbx_strand_id
1 'polypeptide(L)'
;MRSSTKCLVAVLWLVGFSWTGAYAQDHPAKGASKPEPSKENLVQTRHALTLGGSKLEYEATAGPLVLKDEEGKPRANIFFVAYTRLPADNPTQRPITFLFNGGPGAAAVWLHLGAFGPRRIVLDEAGKTVAPPYHLTDNPTTLLDLTDLVFVDPVTTG
;
A
#
# COMPACT_ATOMS: atom_id res chain seq x y z
N MET A 1 -0.15 -39.57 70.75
CA MET A 1 -0.63 -40.40 69.62
C MET A 1 -1.12 -39.49 68.50
N ARG A 2 -1.07 -39.95 67.23
CA ARG A 2 -1.63 -39.23 66.06
C ARG A 2 -3.17 -39.27 66.07
N SER A 3 -3.81 -38.22 65.55
CA SER A 3 -4.96 -38.23 64.60
C SER A 3 -5.54 -36.80 64.57
N SER A 4 -5.43 -35.98 63.51
CA SER A 4 -5.89 -36.11 62.12
C SER A 4 -7.38 -35.82 61.91
N THR A 5 -7.66 -35.10 60.81
CA THR A 5 -8.97 -34.91 60.13
C THR A 5 -9.83 -33.72 60.63
N LYS A 6 -10.27 -32.74 59.82
CA LYS A 6 -9.89 -32.31 58.43
C LYS A 6 -10.32 -30.84 58.18
N CYS A 7 -9.67 -30.21 57.18
CA CYS A 7 -10.10 -29.11 56.28
C CYS A 7 -11.32 -28.22 56.59
N LEU A 8 -11.10 -26.89 56.54
CA LEU A 8 -11.64 -26.11 55.43
C LEU A 8 -10.55 -25.19 54.83
N VAL A 9 -10.57 -25.03 53.52
CA VAL A 9 -9.54 -24.33 52.74
C VAL A 9 -10.08 -22.95 52.33
N ALA A 10 -9.29 -21.91 52.55
CA ALA A 10 -9.49 -20.59 51.94
C ALA A 10 -8.18 -20.15 51.28
N VAL A 11 -8.08 -20.36 49.96
CA VAL A 11 -6.91 -19.91 49.19
C VAL A 11 -7.17 -18.51 48.65
N LEU A 12 -6.49 -17.51 49.20
CA LEU A 12 -6.31 -16.22 48.53
C LEU A 12 -5.16 -16.34 47.53
N TRP A 13 -5.48 -16.50 46.25
CA TRP A 13 -4.53 -16.19 45.17
C TRP A 13 -4.63 -14.71 44.83
N LEU A 14 -3.73 -13.91 45.40
CA LEU A 14 -3.32 -12.64 44.79
C LEU A 14 -2.59 -12.99 43.48
N VAL A 15 -3.28 -12.90 42.35
CA VAL A 15 -2.63 -12.98 41.03
C VAL A 15 -1.85 -11.68 40.83
N GLY A 16 -0.54 -11.75 41.07
CA GLY A 16 0.36 -10.63 40.84
C GLY A 16 0.37 -10.23 39.36
N PHE A 17 0.14 -8.94 39.09
CA PHE A 17 0.25 -8.38 37.75
C PHE A 17 1.73 -8.20 37.40
N SER A 18 2.38 -9.31 37.00
CA SER A 18 3.76 -9.30 36.53
C SER A 18 3.86 -8.49 35.23
N TRP A 19 4.36 -7.26 35.34
CA TRP A 19 4.69 -6.41 34.20
C TRP A 19 5.91 -6.99 33.47
N THR A 20 5.71 -8.05 32.69
CA THR A 20 6.70 -8.49 31.70
C THR A 20 6.69 -7.47 30.56
N GLY A 21 7.60 -6.51 30.61
CA GLY A 21 7.91 -5.67 29.46
C GLY A 21 8.27 -6.56 28.28
N ALA A 22 7.49 -6.50 27.20
CA ALA A 22 7.82 -7.15 25.96
C ALA A 22 9.00 -6.41 25.32
N TYR A 23 10.22 -6.81 25.66
CA TYR A 23 11.39 -6.48 24.87
C TYR A 23 11.17 -7.06 23.47
N ALA A 24 10.97 -6.18 22.49
CA ALA A 24 11.09 -6.55 21.10
C ALA A 24 12.48 -7.17 20.92
N GLN A 25 12.55 -8.41 20.45
CA GLN A 25 13.82 -8.99 20.06
C GLN A 25 14.25 -8.31 18.76
N ASP A 26 15.18 -7.37 18.86
CA ASP A 26 15.99 -6.91 17.74
C ASP A 26 16.80 -8.09 17.20
N HIS A 27 16.17 -8.92 16.38
CA HIS A 27 16.86 -9.86 15.53
C HIS A 27 17.51 -9.04 14.42
N PRO A 28 18.86 -8.94 14.36
CA PRO A 28 19.50 -8.27 13.25
C PRO A 28 19.18 -9.06 11.97
N ALA A 29 18.39 -8.46 11.09
CA ALA A 29 18.05 -9.06 9.81
C ALA A 29 19.35 -9.38 9.05
N LYS A 30 19.67 -10.67 8.92
CA LYS A 30 20.85 -11.12 8.18
C LYS A 30 20.78 -10.55 6.77
N GLY A 31 21.83 -9.81 6.40
CA GLY A 31 21.86 -8.90 5.25
C GLY A 31 21.13 -9.39 4.01
N ALA A 32 19.89 -8.94 3.84
CA ALA A 32 19.38 -8.67 2.51
C ALA A 32 20.22 -7.51 1.95
N SER A 33 20.97 -7.76 0.88
CA SER A 33 21.66 -6.70 0.16
C SER A 33 20.63 -5.65 -0.25
N LYS A 34 20.74 -4.44 0.29
CA LYS A 34 19.90 -3.31 -0.13
C LYS A 34 20.03 -3.19 -1.65
N PRO A 35 18.93 -3.22 -2.43
CA PRO A 35 19.02 -3.08 -3.87
C PRO A 35 19.77 -1.80 -4.23
N GLU A 36 20.80 -1.90 -5.06
CA GLU A 36 21.42 -0.69 -5.58
C GLU A 36 20.38 0.09 -6.39
N PRO A 37 20.22 1.41 -6.17
CA PRO A 37 19.13 2.14 -6.80
C PRO A 37 19.39 2.23 -8.31
N SER A 38 18.58 1.49 -9.06
CA SER A 38 18.66 1.38 -10.52
C SER A 38 18.32 2.70 -11.22
N LYS A 39 18.73 2.84 -12.49
CA LYS A 39 18.39 4.01 -13.32
C LYS A 39 16.88 4.23 -13.40
N GLU A 40 16.46 5.49 -13.51
CA GLU A 40 15.06 5.90 -13.72
C GLU A 40 14.57 5.43 -15.09
N ASN A 41 14.04 4.21 -15.13
CA ASN A 41 13.45 3.59 -16.31
C ASN A 41 11.92 3.70 -16.20
N LEU A 42 11.38 4.84 -16.62
CA LEU A 42 9.93 5.07 -16.63
C LEU A 42 9.28 4.37 -17.83
N VAL A 43 8.15 3.70 -17.60
CA VAL A 43 7.29 3.10 -18.63
C VAL A 43 6.03 3.96 -18.76
N GLN A 44 5.72 4.40 -19.98
CA GLN A 44 4.52 5.19 -20.29
C GLN A 44 3.61 4.42 -21.24
N THR A 45 2.30 4.43 -20.97
CA THR A 45 1.28 3.77 -21.80
C THR A 45 -0.01 4.59 -21.84
N ARG A 46 -0.79 4.50 -22.91
CA ARG A 46 -2.04 5.25 -23.07
C ARG A 46 -3.24 4.32 -23.12
N HIS A 47 -4.31 4.73 -22.46
CA HIS A 47 -5.51 3.93 -22.20
C HIS A 47 -6.76 4.81 -22.24
N ALA A 48 -7.92 4.17 -22.16
CA ALA A 48 -9.19 4.82 -21.91
C ALA A 48 -10.09 3.95 -21.04
N LEU A 49 -10.98 4.60 -20.31
CA LEU A 49 -12.05 3.99 -19.52
C LEU A 49 -13.40 4.63 -19.86
N THR A 50 -14.50 3.96 -19.53
CA THR A 50 -15.85 4.53 -19.63
C THR A 50 -16.34 4.96 -18.25
N LEU A 51 -16.60 6.26 -18.06
CA LEU A 51 -17.09 6.85 -16.82
C LEU A 51 -18.37 7.64 -17.09
N GLY A 52 -19.46 7.31 -16.41
CA GLY A 52 -20.76 7.97 -16.60
C GLY A 52 -21.28 7.92 -18.05
N GLY A 53 -20.90 6.90 -18.83
CA GLY A 53 -21.21 6.77 -20.26
C GLY A 53 -20.31 7.60 -21.20
N SER A 54 -19.36 8.38 -20.66
CA SER A 54 -18.38 9.13 -21.44
C SER A 54 -17.01 8.43 -21.45
N LYS A 55 -16.27 8.58 -22.56
CA LYS A 55 -14.89 8.09 -22.65
C LYS A 55 -13.95 9.06 -21.93
N LEU A 56 -13.16 8.56 -20.98
CA LEU A 56 -12.05 9.28 -20.36
C LEU A 56 -10.75 8.64 -20.83
N GLU A 57 -9.91 9.40 -21.55
CA GLU A 57 -8.58 8.95 -21.97
C GLU A 57 -7.54 9.34 -20.91
N TYR A 58 -6.47 8.56 -20.78
CA TYR A 58 -5.40 8.85 -19.81
C TYR A 58 -4.07 8.23 -20.21
N GLU A 59 -2.99 8.82 -19.71
CA GLU A 59 -1.64 8.26 -19.73
C GLU A 59 -1.31 7.65 -18.37
N ALA A 60 -0.74 6.46 -18.37
CA ALA A 60 -0.23 5.77 -17.20
C ALA A 60 1.30 5.75 -17.28
N THR A 61 1.97 6.37 -16.30
CA THR A 61 3.43 6.39 -16.15
C THR A 61 3.81 5.61 -14.89
N ALA A 62 4.70 4.64 -14.99
CA ALA A 62 5.16 3.85 -13.83
C ALA A 62 6.67 3.68 -13.84
N GLY A 63 7.29 3.64 -12.66
CA GLY A 63 8.72 3.38 -12.54
C GLY A 63 9.32 3.77 -11.19
N PRO A 64 10.64 3.55 -11.01
CA PRO A 64 11.37 4.04 -9.84
C PRO A 64 11.72 5.52 -9.98
N LEU A 65 11.58 6.26 -8.89
CA LEU A 65 12.19 7.57 -8.64
C LEU A 65 13.45 7.38 -7.79
N VAL A 66 14.59 7.87 -8.24
CA VAL A 66 15.89 7.64 -7.59
C VAL A 66 16.19 8.76 -6.60
N LEU A 67 16.11 8.45 -5.30
CA LEU A 67 16.58 9.32 -4.24
C LEU A 67 18.12 9.30 -4.19
N LYS A 68 18.74 10.47 -4.22
CA LYS A 68 20.20 10.65 -4.19
C LYS A 68 20.66 11.22 -2.83
N ASP A 69 21.92 11.02 -2.49
CA ASP A 69 22.59 11.72 -1.38
C ASP A 69 23.11 13.11 -1.78
N GLU A 70 23.77 13.81 -0.85
CA GLU A 70 24.30 15.16 -1.05
C GLU A 70 25.41 15.19 -2.10
N GLU A 71 26.14 14.09 -2.27
CA GLU A 71 27.13 13.85 -3.32
C GLU A 71 26.51 13.44 -4.67
N GLY A 72 25.17 13.35 -4.75
CA GLY A 72 24.43 13.01 -5.97
C GLY A 72 24.44 11.52 -6.33
N LYS A 73 24.95 10.64 -5.46
CA LYS A 73 24.96 9.19 -5.67
C LYS A 73 23.59 8.60 -5.35
N PRO A 74 23.13 7.56 -6.06
CA PRO A 74 21.87 6.91 -5.76
C PRO A 74 21.89 6.26 -4.36
N ARG A 75 20.90 6.60 -3.52
CA ARG A 75 20.75 6.14 -2.13
C ARG A 75 19.55 5.21 -1.90
N ALA A 76 18.43 5.40 -2.59
CA ALA A 76 17.23 4.56 -2.50
C ALA A 76 16.30 4.77 -3.71
N ASN A 77 15.36 3.85 -3.92
CA ASN A 77 14.26 4.01 -4.88
C ASN A 77 12.92 4.13 -4.13
N ILE A 78 12.04 5.00 -4.63
CA ILE A 78 10.60 5.01 -4.38
C ILE A 78 9.94 4.52 -5.67
N PHE A 79 8.99 3.60 -5.61
CA PHE A 79 8.21 3.22 -6.79
C PHE A 79 6.93 4.04 -6.87
N PHE A 80 6.48 4.35 -8.10
CA PHE A 80 5.20 5.03 -8.30
C PHE A 80 4.46 4.56 -9.54
N VAL A 81 3.14 4.76 -9.51
CA VAL A 81 2.26 4.70 -10.68
C VAL A 81 1.45 5.98 -10.73
N ALA A 82 1.65 6.78 -11.77
CA ALA A 82 0.95 8.03 -12.04
C ALA A 82 -0.07 7.87 -13.18
N TYR A 83 -1.22 8.53 -13.03
CA TYR A 83 -2.27 8.62 -14.04
C TYR A 83 -2.61 10.08 -14.33
N THR A 84 -2.40 10.47 -15.59
CA THR A 84 -2.67 11.83 -16.09
C THR A 84 -3.84 11.77 -17.07
N ARG A 85 -4.91 12.53 -16.82
CA ARG A 85 -6.07 12.59 -17.71
C ARG A 85 -5.71 13.27 -19.05
N LEU A 86 -6.28 12.75 -20.13
CA LEU A 86 -6.14 13.28 -21.50
C LEU A 86 -7.52 13.66 -22.09
N PRO A 87 -7.62 14.77 -22.84
CA PRO A 87 -6.66 15.86 -22.87
C PRO A 87 -6.53 16.50 -21.47
N ALA A 88 -5.38 17.13 -21.21
CA ALA A 88 -5.18 17.85 -19.96
C ALA A 88 -5.88 19.22 -20.06
N ASP A 89 -7.16 19.26 -19.69
CA ASP A 89 -7.94 20.50 -19.60
C ASP A 89 -7.34 21.39 -18.48
N ASN A 90 -6.82 22.56 -18.84
CA ASN A 90 -6.18 23.51 -17.91
C ASN A 90 -5.13 22.85 -16.99
N PRO A 91 -4.00 22.35 -17.54
CA PRO A 91 -3.04 21.51 -16.81
C PRO A 91 -2.37 22.22 -15.62
N THR A 92 -2.36 23.56 -15.61
CA THR A 92 -1.83 24.39 -14.52
C THR A 92 -2.82 24.63 -13.37
N GLN A 93 -4.08 24.21 -13.52
CA GLN A 93 -5.15 24.37 -12.52
C GLN A 93 -5.71 23.02 -12.03
N ARG A 94 -5.47 21.94 -12.79
CA ARG A 94 -5.89 20.59 -12.42
C ARG A 94 -5.10 20.08 -11.21
N PRO A 95 -5.75 19.60 -10.13
CA PRO A 95 -5.06 19.10 -8.96
C PRO A 95 -4.36 17.76 -9.23
N ILE A 96 -3.35 17.47 -8.41
CA ILE A 96 -2.66 16.19 -8.34
C ILE A 96 -2.86 15.64 -6.92
N THR A 97 -3.31 14.39 -6.82
CA THR A 97 -3.55 13.69 -5.56
C THR A 97 -2.52 12.58 -5.41
N PHE A 98 -1.72 12.66 -4.34
CA PHE A 98 -0.75 11.63 -3.97
C PHE A 98 -1.40 10.64 -3.00
N LEU A 99 -1.30 9.35 -3.30
CA LEU A 99 -1.94 8.27 -2.55
C LEU A 99 -0.87 7.35 -1.95
N PHE A 100 -0.80 7.36 -0.63
CA PHE A 100 0.05 6.50 0.19
C PHE A 100 -0.86 5.56 0.99
N ASN A 101 -0.56 4.27 1.02
CA ASN A 101 -1.31 3.34 1.84
C ASN A 101 -0.90 3.43 3.32
N GLY A 102 -1.77 2.97 4.22
CA GLY A 102 -1.58 2.99 5.66
C GLY A 102 -0.85 1.78 6.22
N GLY A 103 -0.55 1.83 7.52
CA GLY A 103 0.28 0.84 8.21
C GLY A 103 1.77 0.94 7.84
N PRO A 104 2.68 0.31 8.61
CA PRO A 104 4.06 0.20 8.20
C PRO A 104 4.20 -0.89 7.11
N GLY A 105 4.66 -0.52 5.92
CA GLY A 105 5.10 -1.47 4.90
C GLY A 105 4.05 -1.90 3.85
N ALA A 106 2.80 -1.46 3.93
CA ALA A 106 1.77 -1.88 2.98
C ALA A 106 1.83 -1.09 1.66
N ALA A 107 1.81 -1.79 0.53
CA ALA A 107 1.89 -1.17 -0.79
C ALA A 107 0.64 -0.35 -1.17
N ALA A 108 0.82 0.67 -2.00
CA ALA A 108 -0.21 1.52 -2.60
C ALA A 108 -1.17 0.76 -3.53
N VAL A 109 -0.83 -0.48 -3.92
CA VAL A 109 -1.65 -1.37 -4.77
C VAL A 109 -3.10 -1.52 -4.29
N TRP A 110 -3.34 -1.45 -2.98
CA TRP A 110 -4.68 -1.52 -2.38
C TRP A 110 -5.53 -0.29 -2.71
N LEU A 111 -4.94 0.91 -2.67
CA LEU A 111 -5.60 2.14 -3.09
C LEU A 111 -5.72 2.21 -4.61
N HIS A 112 -4.73 1.68 -5.31
CA HIS A 112 -4.62 1.67 -6.77
C HIS A 112 -5.68 0.79 -7.44
N LEU A 113 -5.69 -0.51 -7.14
CA LEU A 113 -6.56 -1.50 -7.79
C LEU A 113 -7.81 -1.86 -6.96
N GLY A 114 -7.88 -1.40 -5.71
CA GLY A 114 -9.02 -1.64 -4.81
C GLY A 114 -9.92 -0.43 -4.56
N ALA A 115 -9.47 0.81 -4.80
CA ALA A 115 -10.24 2.03 -4.47
C ALA A 115 -10.31 3.08 -5.59
N PHE A 116 -9.20 3.76 -5.90
CA PHE A 116 -9.22 5.06 -6.59
C PHE A 116 -8.64 5.07 -8.01
N GLY A 117 -7.84 4.06 -8.39
CA GLY A 117 -7.23 4.00 -9.72
C GLY A 117 -8.26 3.81 -10.84
N PRO A 118 -7.88 4.04 -12.12
CA PRO A 118 -8.81 3.99 -13.26
C PRO A 118 -9.39 2.60 -13.54
N ARG A 119 -8.66 1.54 -13.16
CA ARG A 119 -9.06 0.15 -13.28
C ARG A 119 -8.99 -0.51 -11.91
N ARG A 120 -9.94 -1.40 -11.62
CA ARG A 120 -10.00 -2.16 -10.36
C ARG A 120 -10.08 -3.66 -10.60
N ILE A 121 -9.71 -4.45 -9.61
CA ILE A 121 -9.96 -5.90 -9.62
C ILE A 121 -11.46 -6.20 -9.56
N VAL A 122 -11.85 -7.29 -10.24
CA VAL A 122 -13.21 -7.85 -10.11
C VAL A 122 -13.29 -8.67 -8.82
N LEU A 123 -14.30 -8.36 -8.01
CA LEU A 123 -14.63 -9.02 -6.74
C LEU A 123 -16.09 -9.48 -6.79
N ASP A 124 -16.43 -10.48 -5.99
CA ASP A 124 -17.82 -10.88 -5.75
C ASP A 124 -18.56 -9.88 -4.82
N GLU A 125 -19.86 -10.12 -4.59
CA GLU A 125 -20.69 -9.28 -3.72
C GLU A 125 -20.22 -9.23 -2.25
N ALA A 126 -19.42 -10.22 -1.82
CA ALA A 126 -18.81 -10.28 -0.50
C ALA A 126 -17.41 -9.65 -0.46
N GLY A 127 -16.96 -9.01 -1.55
CA GLY A 127 -15.64 -8.38 -1.67
C GLY A 127 -14.48 -9.36 -1.82
N LYS A 128 -14.73 -10.62 -2.17
CA LYS A 128 -13.70 -11.64 -2.36
C LYS A 128 -13.26 -11.75 -3.81
N THR A 129 -12.04 -12.19 -4.02
CA THR A 129 -11.50 -12.49 -5.36
C THR A 129 -12.27 -13.64 -6.00
N VAL A 130 -12.75 -13.43 -7.22
CA VAL A 130 -13.34 -14.49 -8.06
C VAL A 130 -12.29 -15.54 -8.43
N ALA A 131 -12.72 -16.74 -8.83
CA ALA A 131 -11.81 -17.77 -9.33
C ALA A 131 -11.09 -17.33 -10.63
N PRO A 132 -9.87 -17.81 -10.90
CA PRO A 132 -9.16 -17.51 -12.15
C PRO A 132 -9.98 -17.90 -13.41
N PRO A 133 -9.81 -17.18 -14.54
CA PRO A 133 -8.88 -16.08 -14.78
C PRO A 133 -9.28 -14.76 -14.08
N TYR A 134 -8.29 -14.04 -13.56
CA TYR A 134 -8.49 -12.73 -12.95
C TYR A 134 -8.60 -11.63 -14.01
N HIS A 135 -9.48 -10.66 -13.77
CA HIS A 135 -9.74 -9.55 -14.69
C HIS A 135 -9.72 -8.20 -13.97
N LEU A 136 -9.29 -7.17 -14.70
CA LEU A 136 -9.47 -5.78 -14.33
C LEU A 136 -10.69 -5.21 -15.06
N THR A 137 -11.51 -4.43 -14.38
CA THR A 137 -12.64 -3.69 -14.97
C THR A 137 -12.44 -2.18 -14.81
N ASP A 138 -13.20 -1.36 -15.55
CA ASP A 138 -13.24 0.09 -15.34
C ASP A 138 -13.74 0.39 -13.93
N ASN A 139 -13.10 1.37 -13.29
CA ASN A 139 -13.49 1.81 -11.96
C ASN A 139 -14.47 2.99 -12.05
N PRO A 140 -15.78 2.80 -11.82
CA PRO A 140 -16.77 3.88 -11.91
C PRO A 140 -16.65 4.91 -10.77
N THR A 141 -15.81 4.63 -9.77
CA THR A 141 -15.51 5.53 -8.64
C THR A 141 -14.03 5.94 -8.61
N THR A 142 -13.36 5.92 -9.76
CA THR A 142 -12.03 6.54 -9.87
C THR A 142 -12.11 8.04 -9.61
N LEU A 143 -11.04 8.62 -9.06
CA LEU A 143 -10.92 10.07 -8.88
C LEU A 143 -10.31 10.77 -10.12
N LEU A 144 -10.03 10.03 -11.19
CA LEU A 144 -9.27 10.51 -12.36
C LEU A 144 -10.04 11.50 -13.24
N ASP A 145 -11.35 11.66 -13.08
CA ASP A 145 -12.09 12.78 -13.65
C ASP A 145 -11.76 14.11 -12.96
N LEU A 146 -11.67 14.10 -11.63
CA LEU A 146 -11.44 15.26 -10.76
C LEU A 146 -9.96 15.70 -10.67
N THR A 147 -9.04 14.74 -10.54
CA THR A 147 -7.62 14.97 -10.19
C THR A 147 -6.73 13.98 -10.93
N ASP A 148 -5.50 14.38 -11.25
CA ASP A 148 -4.48 13.38 -11.63
C ASP A 148 -4.01 12.63 -10.37
N LEU A 149 -3.57 11.39 -10.53
CA LEU A 149 -3.33 10.46 -9.43
C LEU A 149 -1.88 10.02 -9.41
N VAL A 150 -1.25 9.96 -8.24
CA VAL A 150 0.09 9.37 -8.06
C VAL A 150 0.04 8.40 -6.89
N PHE A 151 0.04 7.10 -7.18
CA PHE A 151 0.19 6.04 -6.19
C PHE A 151 1.68 5.89 -5.87
N VAL A 152 2.05 5.99 -4.59
CA VAL A 152 3.44 6.03 -4.15
C VAL A 152 3.72 4.90 -3.17
N ASP A 153 4.73 4.10 -3.50
CA ASP A 153 5.31 3.06 -2.67
C ASP A 153 6.66 3.55 -2.11
N PRO A 154 6.73 3.96 -0.83
CA PRO A 154 7.97 4.29 -0.14
C PRO A 154 9.04 3.19 -0.23
N VAL A 155 10.27 3.55 0.12
CA VAL A 155 11.40 2.60 0.18
C VAL A 155 11.03 1.39 1.03
N THR A 156 11.30 0.17 0.52
CA THR A 156 10.95 -1.14 1.12
C THR A 156 9.46 -1.50 1.20
N THR A 157 8.60 -0.76 0.49
CA THR A 157 7.18 -1.12 0.29
C THR A 157 6.94 -1.32 -1.21
N GLY A 158 6.07 -2.27 -1.57
CA GLY A 158 5.84 -2.66 -2.99
C GLY A 158 6.85 -3.65 -3.53
#